data_AF-A0A7X7S2X4-F1
#
_entry.id   AF-A0A7X7S2X4-F1
#
_cell.length_a   1.000
_cell.length_b   1.000
_cell.length_c   1.000
_cell.angle_alpha   90.00
_cell.angle_beta   90.00
_cell.angle_gamma   90.00
#
_symmetry.space_group_name_H-M   'P 1'
#
loop_
_entity.id
_entity.type
_entity.pdbx_description
1 polymer ?
#
loop_
_entity_poly.entity_id
_entity_poly.type
_entity_poly.pdbx_seq_one_letter_code
_entity_poly.pdbx_strand_id
1 'polypeptide(L)' 'TLAAFSGRDFVIPEDVVEVIHPVLRHRVIVRPEAQLDNVTVDDILDSIVKTVEIPR' A
#
# COMPACT_ATOMS: atom_id res chain seq x y z
N THR A 1 13.05 -5.82 -9.49
CA THR A 1 12.24 -4.99 -8.58
C THR A 1 12.03 -3.63 -9.23
N LEU A 2 11.08 -2.81 -8.77
CA LEU A 2 10.84 -1.47 -9.32
C LEU A 2 12.12 -0.61 -9.32
N ALA A 3 12.93 -0.73 -8.26
CA ALA A 3 14.28 -0.20 -8.17
C ALA A 3 15.18 -0.61 -9.35
N ALA A 4 15.25 -1.90 -9.67
CA ALA A 4 16.07 -2.41 -10.77
C ALA A 4 15.60 -1.91 -12.14
N PHE A 5 14.28 -1.81 -12.37
CA PHE A 5 13.74 -1.19 -13.58
C PHE A 5 14.10 0.31 -13.67
N SER A 6 14.31 0.95 -12.52
CA SER A 6 14.77 2.34 -12.40
C SER A 6 16.31 2.48 -12.39
N GLY A 7 17.07 1.40 -12.65
CA GLY A 7 18.53 1.41 -12.65
C GLY A 7 19.18 1.56 -11.27
N ARG A 8 18.44 1.33 -10.19
CA ARG A 8 18.93 1.37 -8.80
C ARG A 8 19.16 -0.05 -8.28
N ASP A 9 20.26 -0.22 -7.57
CA ASP A 9 20.63 -1.52 -6.94
C ASP A 9 20.03 -1.71 -5.55
N PHE A 10 19.32 -0.70 -5.04
CA PHE A 10 18.64 -0.75 -3.74
C PHE A 10 17.22 -0.16 -3.82
N VAL A 11 16.36 -0.70 -2.95
CA VAL A 11 14.95 -0.30 -2.82
C VAL A 11 14.88 0.96 -1.95
N ILE A 12 14.06 1.92 -2.36
CA ILE A 12 13.70 3.11 -1.56
C ILE A 12 12.26 2.97 -1.06
N PRO A 13 11.84 3.69 0.00
CA PRO A 13 10.48 3.61 0.54
C PRO A 13 9.38 3.81 -0.52
N GLU A 14 9.61 4.70 -1.49
CA GLU A 14 8.68 4.99 -2.58
C GLU A 14 8.39 3.76 -3.44
N ASP A 15 9.39 2.90 -3.67
CA ASP A 15 9.21 1.66 -4.44
C ASP A 15 8.21 0.71 -3.77
N VAL A 16 8.19 0.72 -2.43
CA VAL A 16 7.30 -0.12 -1.64
C VAL A 16 5.89 0.45 -1.70
N VAL A 17 5.75 1.77 -1.52
CA VAL A 17 4.45 2.48 -1.57
C VAL A 17 3.77 2.27 -2.92
N GLU A 18 4.52 2.35 -4.02
CA GLU A 18 3.98 2.22 -5.38
C GLU A 18 3.31 0.85 -5.64
N VAL A 19 3.77 -0.21 -4.96
CA VAL A 19 3.25 -1.57 -5.16
C VAL A 19 2.21 -1.98 -4.12
N ILE A 20 1.80 -1.10 -3.20
CA ILE A 20 0.91 -1.46 -2.09
C ILE A 20 -0.44 -2.00 -2.56
N HIS A 21 -1.14 -1.28 -3.44
CA HIS A 21 -2.44 -1.73 -3.93
C HIS A 21 -2.37 -3.08 -4.66
N PRO A 22 -1.56 -3.26 -5.72
CA PRO A 22 -1.53 -4.53 -6.44
C PRO A 22 -1.07 -5.71 -5.58
N VAL A 23 -0.29 -5.47 -4.52
CA VAL A 23 0.21 -6.54 -3.63
C VAL A 23 -0.79 -6.87 -2.51
N LEU A 24 -1.46 -5.88 -1.91
CA LEU A 24 -2.23 -6.04 -0.68
C LEU A 24 -3.75 -5.99 -0.86
N ARG A 25 -4.28 -5.40 -1.95
CA ARG A 25 -5.74 -5.21 -2.13
C ARG A 25 -6.54 -6.51 -2.01
N HIS A 26 -6.00 -7.61 -2.52
CA HIS A 26 -6.67 -8.92 -2.47
C HIS A 26 -6.29 -9.75 -1.23
N ARG A 27 -5.50 -9.20 -0.32
CA ARG A 27 -5.00 -9.85 0.91
C ARG A 27 -5.65 -9.30 2.18
N VAL A 28 -6.52 -8.31 2.05
CA VAL A 28 -7.24 -7.69 3.17
C VAL A 28 -8.66 -8.20 3.20
N ILE A 29 -9.11 -8.65 4.38
CA ILE A 29 -10.51 -9.03 4.62
C ILE A 29 -11.18 -7.88 5.36
N VAL A 30 -12.12 -7.23 4.68
CA VAL A 30 -12.91 -6.13 5.25
C VAL A 30 -14.12 -6.72 5.98
N ARG A 31 -14.37 -6.22 7.19
CA ARG A 31 -15.57 -6.64 7.94
C ARG A 31 -16.83 -6.02 7.32
N PRO A 32 -17.99 -6.69 7.40
CA PRO A 32 -19.23 -6.20 6.79
C PRO A 32 -19.61 -4.79 7.23
N GLU A 33 -19.33 -4.42 8.48
CA GLU A 33 -19.67 -3.10 9.01
C GLU A 33 -18.98 -1.97 8.23
N ALA A 34 -17.72 -2.16 7.84
CA ALA A 34 -16.97 -1.18 7.05
C ALA A 34 -17.42 -1.10 5.58
N GLN A 35 -18.06 -2.15 5.06
CA GLN A 35 -18.64 -2.13 3.71
C GLN A 35 -19.90 -1.26 3.64
N LEU A 36 -20.65 -1.17 4.75
CA LEU A 36 -21.86 -0.32 4.85
C LEU A 36 -21.52 1.16 4.68
N ASP A 37 -20.32 1.56 5.10
CA ASP A 37 -19.81 2.93 4.99
C ASP A 37 -19.23 3.25 3.59
N ASN A 38 -19.39 2.35 2.61
CA ASN A 38 -18.79 2.44 1.27
C ASN A 38 -17.26 2.60 1.27
N VAL A 39 -16.58 2.16 2.34
CA VAL A 39 -15.13 2.21 2.43
C VAL A 39 -14.54 1.06 1.60
N THR A 40 -13.68 1.40 0.65
CA THR A 40 -12.99 0.40 -0.18
C THR A 40 -11.73 -0.12 0.51
N VAL A 41 -11.21 -1.27 0.06
CA VAL A 41 -9.90 -1.76 0.52
C VAL A 41 -8.79 -0.75 0.22
N ASP A 42 -8.87 -0.03 -0.89
CA ASP A 42 -7.86 0.96 -1.27
C ASP A 42 -7.88 2.15 -0.31
N ASP A 43 -9.05 2.64 0.09
CA ASP A 43 -9.17 3.71 1.09
C ASP A 43 -8.53 3.30 2.42
N ILE A 44 -8.73 2.04 2.82
CA ILE A 44 -8.13 1.47 4.05
C ILE A 44 -6.61 1.42 3.90
N LEU A 45 -6.10 0.88 2.79
CA LEU A 45 -4.67 0.78 2.54
C LEU A 45 -4.02 2.17 2.53
N ASP A 46 -4.61 3.14 1.85
CA ASP A 46 -4.13 4.52 1.81
C ASP A 46 -4.07 5.16 3.20
N SER A 47 -5.08 4.90 4.04
CA SER A 47 -5.10 5.39 5.42
C SER A 47 -3.96 4.79 6.24
N ILE A 48 -3.68 3.49 6.09
CA ILE A 48 -2.62 2.78 6.82
C ILE A 48 -1.26 3.29 6.40
N VAL A 49 -1.02 3.43 5.09
CA VAL A 49 0.28 3.89 4.56
C VAL A 49 0.65 5.26 5.11
N LYS A 50 -0.31 6.16 5.23
CA LYS A 50 -0.11 7.50 5.80
C LYS A 50 0.29 7.48 7.28
N THR A 51 0.06 6.39 8.01
CA THR A 51 0.46 6.25 9.42
C THR A 51 1.89 5.76 9.61
N VAL A 52 2.53 5.25 8.55
CA VAL A 52 3.90 4.73 8.62
C VAL A 52 4.87 5.86 8.33
N GLU A 53 5.75 6.15 9.28
CA GLU A 53 6.81 7.14 9.07
C GLU A 53 7.84 6.62 8.05
N ILE A 54 8.18 7.46 7.07
CA ILE A 54 9.24 7.14 6.11
C ILE A 54 10.60 7.31 6.82
N PRO A 55 11.46 6.27 6.83
CA PRO A 55 12.77 6.37 7.45
C PRO A 55 13.63 7.43 6.76
N ARG A 56 14.40 8.19 7.56
CA ARG A 56 15.36 9.20 7.10
C ARG A 56 16.69 8.60 6.69
#